data_AF-A0A068VS76-F1
#
_entry.id   AF-A0A068VS76-F1
#
_cell.length_a   1.000
_cell.length_b   1.000
_cell.length_c   1.000
_cell.angle_alpha   90.00
_cell.angle_beta   90.00
_cell.angle_gamma   90.00
#
_symmetry.space_group_name_H-M   'P 1'
#
loop_
_entity.id
_entity.type
_entity.pdbx_description
1 polymer ?
#
loop_
_entity_poly.entity_id
_entity_poly.type
_entity_poly.pdbx_seq_one_letter_code
_entity_poly.pdbx_strand_id
1 'polypeptide(L)'
;MSKPKMQFRVLGAVLGAAAAFAGQRVATAGWHTVTGEEPPDPSDPTVSPVKAYAWSIGSTLLLGTLALLVQRFVATRSEAAADELGAG
;
A
#
# COMPACT_ATOMS: atom_id res chain seq x y z
N MET A 1 6.36 -21.97 18.84
CA MET A 1 5.88 -20.96 17.87
C MET A 1 4.49 -21.37 17.41
N SER A 2 3.44 -20.83 18.01
CA SER A 2 2.06 -21.27 17.77
C SER A 2 1.63 -20.96 16.33
N LYS A 3 1.21 -21.99 15.58
CA LYS A 3 0.80 -21.93 14.16
C LYS A 3 -0.14 -20.76 13.77
N PRO A 4 -1.09 -20.28 14.61
CA PRO A 4 -2.02 -19.21 14.22
C PRO A 4 -1.32 -17.87 13.91
N LYS A 5 -0.32 -17.49 14.71
CA LYS A 5 0.40 -16.20 14.57
C LYS A 5 1.12 -16.08 13.23
N MET A 6 1.58 -17.20 12.68
CA MET A 6 2.31 -17.24 11.41
C MET A 6 1.36 -17.08 10.20
N GLN A 7 0.17 -17.67 10.27
CA GLN A 7 -0.84 -17.56 9.20
C GLN A 7 -1.31 -16.11 9.01
N PHE A 8 -1.57 -15.38 10.11
CA PHE A 8 -1.94 -13.97 10.04
C PHE A 8 -0.83 -13.07 9.49
N ARG A 9 0.44 -13.37 9.78
CA ARG A 9 1.58 -12.64 9.20
C ARG A 9 1.68 -12.85 7.70
N VAL A 10 1.50 -14.10 7.24
CA VAL A 10 1.48 -14.42 5.81
C VAL A 10 0.31 -13.73 5.11
N LEU A 11 -0.88 -13.76 5.69
CA LEU A 11 -2.06 -13.06 5.15
C LEU A 11 -1.81 -11.55 5.06
N GLY A 12 -1.24 -10.93 6.10
CA GLY A 12 -0.89 -9.51 6.09
C GLY A 12 0.13 -9.16 5.01
N ALA A 13 1.13 -10.01 4.79
CA ALA A 13 2.12 -9.83 3.73
C ALA A 13 1.50 -9.92 2.33
N VAL A 14 0.62 -10.91 2.10
CA VAL A 14 -0.09 -11.09 0.82
C VAL A 14 -1.01 -9.90 0.55
N LEU A 15 -1.80 -9.47 1.54
CA LEU A 15 -2.67 -8.31 1.42
C LEU A 15 -1.88 -7.03 1.16
N GLY A 16 -0.73 -6.86 1.84
CA GLY A 16 0.17 -5.73 1.61
C GLY A 16 0.70 -5.70 0.18
N ALA A 17 1.16 -6.83 -0.35
CA ALA A 17 1.63 -6.93 -1.74
C ALA A 17 0.51 -6.65 -2.75
N ALA A 18 -0.69 -7.21 -2.53
CA ALA A 18 -1.84 -6.97 -3.38
C ALA A 18 -2.26 -5.48 -3.36
N ALA A 19 -2.27 -4.85 -2.18
CA ALA A 19 -2.56 -3.44 -2.02
C ALA A 19 -1.52 -2.56 -2.73
N ALA A 20 -0.23 -2.88 -2.62
CA ALA A 20 0.82 -2.14 -3.31
C ALA A 20 0.68 -2.23 -4.83
N PHE A 21 0.41 -3.43 -5.36
CA PHE A 21 0.18 -3.64 -6.79
C PHE A 21 -1.03 -2.86 -7.31
N ALA A 22 -2.16 -2.95 -6.61
CA ALA A 22 -3.37 -2.20 -6.95
C ALA A 22 -3.13 -0.68 -6.83
N GLY A 23 -2.46 -0.24 -5.76
CA GLY A 23 -2.09 1.15 -5.52
C GLY A 23 -1.25 1.73 -6.64
N GLN A 24 -0.26 0.99 -7.14
CA GLN A 24 0.58 1.44 -8.25
C GLN A 24 -0.22 1.62 -9.55
N ARG A 25 -1.18 0.73 -9.83
CA ARG A 25 -2.06 0.85 -10.99
C ARG A 25 -2.98 2.07 -10.86
N VAL A 26 -3.53 2.30 -9.67
CA VAL A 26 -4.36 3.48 -9.38
C VAL A 26 -3.56 4.77 -9.51
N ALA A 27 -2.34 4.82 -8.96
CA ALA A 27 -1.45 5.97 -9.11
C ALA A 27 -1.16 6.26 -10.59
N THR A 28 -0.78 5.23 -11.35
CA THR A 28 -0.45 5.35 -12.78
C THR A 28 -1.64 5.84 -13.59
N ALA A 29 -2.82 5.24 -13.39
CA ALA A 29 -4.04 5.66 -14.07
C ALA A 29 -4.45 7.09 -13.68
N GLY A 30 -4.35 7.43 -12.40
CA GLY A 30 -4.63 8.78 -11.90
C GLY A 30 -3.71 9.83 -12.52
N TRP A 31 -2.42 9.52 -12.64
CA TRP A 31 -1.46 10.39 -13.30
C TRP A 31 -1.84 10.62 -14.76
N HIS A 32 -2.02 9.55 -15.54
CA HIS A 32 -2.41 9.65 -16.94
C HIS A 32 -3.74 10.42 -17.12
N THR A 33 -4.68 10.26 -16.20
CA THR A 33 -5.96 10.98 -16.24
C THR A 33 -5.80 12.49 -16.03
N VAL A 34 -4.89 12.91 -15.14
CA VAL A 34 -4.69 14.32 -14.79
C VAL A 34 -3.72 15.03 -15.73
N THR A 35 -2.64 14.35 -16.14
CA THR A 35 -1.56 14.95 -16.93
C THR A 35 -1.65 14.62 -18.42
N GLY A 36 -2.33 13.52 -18.79
CA GLY A 36 -2.31 12.98 -20.16
C GLY A 36 -0.99 12.31 -20.55
N GLU A 37 -0.06 12.14 -19.60
CA GLU A 37 1.28 11.61 -19.84
C GLU A 37 1.53 10.32 -19.02
N GLU A 38 2.60 9.60 -19.35
CA GLU A 38 3.08 8.52 -18.48
C GLU A 38 3.69 9.08 -17.18
N PRO A 39 3.66 8.31 -16.08
CA PRO A 39 4.35 8.70 -14.86
C PRO A 39 5.86 8.87 -15.10
N PRO A 40 6.46 9.95 -14.58
CA PRO A 40 7.88 10.19 -14.76
C PRO A 40 8.73 9.16 -13.99
N ASP A 41 9.89 8.81 -14.53
CA ASP A 41 10.96 8.20 -13.74
C ASP A 41 11.65 9.30 -12.91
N PRO A 42 11.56 9.28 -11.57
CA PRO A 42 12.21 10.28 -10.71
C PRO A 42 13.73 10.26 -10.80
N SER A 43 14.33 9.16 -11.26
CA SER A 43 15.78 9.01 -11.36
C SER A 43 16.34 9.52 -12.69
N ASP A 44 15.47 9.85 -13.64
CA ASP A 44 15.86 10.40 -14.93
C ASP A 44 16.17 11.90 -14.80
N PRO A 45 17.42 12.33 -15.03
CA PRO A 45 17.82 13.74 -14.92
C PRO A 45 17.23 14.63 -16.02
N THR A 46 16.65 14.06 -17.08
CA THR A 46 16.06 14.82 -18.19
C THR A 46 14.61 15.22 -17.93
N VAL A 47 13.96 14.62 -16.93
CA VAL A 47 12.59 14.94 -16.54
C VAL A 47 12.54 16.24 -15.74
N SER A 48 11.48 17.02 -15.92
CA SER A 48 11.24 18.22 -15.12
C SER A 48 11.23 17.89 -13.61
N PRO A 49 12.04 18.57 -12.77
CA PRO A 49 12.12 18.29 -11.34
C PRO A 49 10.76 18.34 -10.65
N VAL A 50 9.90 19.27 -11.05
CA VAL A 50 8.55 19.43 -10.48
C VAL A 50 7.70 18.19 -10.73
N LYS A 51 7.75 17.61 -11.93
CA LYS A 51 7.00 16.38 -12.25
C LYS A 51 7.53 15.18 -11.46
N ALA A 52 8.85 15.03 -11.37
CA ALA A 52 9.49 13.97 -10.59
C ALA A 52 9.09 14.03 -9.11
N TYR A 53 9.10 15.23 -8.51
CA TYR A 53 8.66 15.42 -7.13
C TYR A 53 7.16 15.16 -6.95
N ALA A 54 6.31 15.69 -7.84
CA ALA A 54 4.86 15.51 -7.76
C ALA A 54 4.47 14.02 -7.81
N TRP A 55 5.07 13.27 -8.73
CA TRP A 55 4.84 11.82 -8.85
C TRP A 55 5.34 11.07 -7.62
N SER A 56 6.56 11.37 -7.15
CA SER A 56 7.17 10.68 -6.02
C SER A 56 6.38 10.89 -4.73
N ILE A 57 6.01 12.14 -4.45
CA ILE A 57 5.24 12.51 -3.24
C ILE A 57 3.83 11.89 -3.34
N GLY A 58 3.14 12.06 -4.47
CA GLY A 58 1.79 11.54 -4.67
C GLY A 58 1.73 10.01 -4.51
N SER A 59 2.64 9.29 -5.14
CA SER A 59 2.71 7.83 -5.06
C SER A 59 3.06 7.34 -3.65
N THR A 60 3.98 8.03 -2.97
CA THR A 60 4.37 7.68 -1.59
C THR A 60 3.22 7.90 -0.61
N LEU A 61 2.48 8.99 -0.74
CA LEU A 61 1.31 9.26 0.10
C LEU A 61 0.21 8.21 -0.11
N LEU A 62 -0.04 7.84 -1.37
CA LEU A 62 -1.03 6.81 -1.69
C LEU A 62 -0.64 5.45 -1.10
N LEU A 63 0.60 5.00 -1.35
CA LEU A 63 1.10 3.72 -0.86
C LEU A 63 1.16 3.68 0.66
N GLY A 64 1.59 4.77 1.30
CA GLY A 64 1.60 4.90 2.77
C GLY A 64 0.19 4.77 3.36
N THR A 65 -0.81 5.40 2.72
CA THR A 65 -2.21 5.30 3.14
C THR A 65 -2.73 3.86 3.02
N LEU A 66 -2.44 3.18 1.90
CA LEU A 66 -2.81 1.77 1.71
C LEU A 66 -2.16 0.86 2.76
N ALA A 67 -0.88 1.08 3.08
CA ALA A 67 -0.19 0.31 4.12
C ALA A 67 -0.85 0.47 5.49
N LEU A 68 -1.28 1.69 5.84
CA LEU A 68 -2.01 1.95 7.09
C LEU A 68 -3.37 1.23 7.11
N LEU A 69 -4.10 1.24 5.99
CA LEU A 69 -5.38 0.53 5.87
C LEU A 69 -5.22 -0.98 6.04
N VAL A 70 -4.19 -1.57 5.41
CA VAL A 70 -3.88 -3.00 5.57
C VAL A 70 -3.53 -3.32 7.02
N GLN A 71 -2.70 -2.50 7.67
CA GLN A 71 -2.34 -2.69 9.08
C GLN A 71 -3.57 -2.64 9.99
N ARG A 72 -4.46 -1.66 9.79
CA ARG A 72 -5.70 -1.54 10.57
C ARG A 72 -6.64 -2.74 10.33
N PHE A 73 -6.73 -3.21 9.09
CA PHE A 73 -7.54 -4.39 8.77
C PHE A 73 -6.99 -5.65 9.44
N VAL A 74 -5.68 -5.87 9.38
CA VAL A 74 -5.06 -7.03 10.04
C VAL A 74 -5.21 -6.95 11.56
N ALA A 75 -5.01 -5.78 12.16
CA ALA A 75 -5.17 -5.55 13.60
C ALA A 75 -6.60 -5.87 14.07
N THR A 76 -7.62 -5.25 13.45
CA THR A 76 -9.03 -5.49 13.79
C THR A 76 -9.45 -6.95 13.63
N ARG A 77 -8.96 -7.65 12.60
CA ARG A 77 -9.23 -9.09 12.43
C ARG A 77 -8.52 -9.96 13.46
N SER A 78 -7.34 -9.54 13.91
CA SER A 78 -6.61 -10.27 14.96
C SER A 78 -7.22 -10.10 16.34
N GLU A 79 -7.81 -8.94 16.63
CA GLU A 79 -8.55 -8.65 17.88
C GLU A 79 -9.88 -9.41 17.93
N ALA A 80 -10.66 -9.38 16.84
CA ALA A 80 -11.90 -10.16 16.75
C ALA A 80 -11.66 -11.67 16.92
N ALA A 81 -10.57 -12.20 16.37
CA ALA A 81 -10.17 -13.60 16.56
C ALA A 81 -9.67 -13.91 17.98
N ALA A 82 -9.15 -12.93 18.72
CA ALA A 82 -8.73 -13.09 20.11
C ALA A 82 -9.93 -13.10 21.08
N ASP A 83 -10.96 -12.32 20.77
CA ASP A 83 -12.21 -12.23 21.53
C ASP A 83 -13.05 -13.52 21.39
N GLU A 84 -13.16 -14.07 20.17
CA GLU A 84 -13.82 -15.37 19.93
C GLU A 84 -13.14 -16.56 20.64
N LEU A 85 -11.86 -16.43 21.02
CA LEU A 85 -11.10 -17.46 21.73
C LEU A 85 -11.10 -17.28 23.26
N GLY A 86 -11.80 -16.26 23.78
CA GLY A 86 -11.94 -16.03 25.22
C GLY A 86 -10.62 -15.75 25.96
N ALA A 87 -9.64 -15.15 25.28
CA ALA A 87 -8.32 -14.85 25.84
C ALA A 87 -8.17 -13.35 26.20
N GLY A 88 -9.23 -12.75 26.73
CA GLY A 88 -9.24 -11.42 27.34
C GLY A 88 -8.78 -11.44 28.80
#